data_AF-A0A2D4H4Q4-F1
#
_entry.id   AF-A0A2D4H4Q4-F1
#
_cell.length_a   1.000
_cell.length_b   1.000
_cell.length_c   1.000
_cell.angle_alpha   90.00
_cell.angle_beta   90.00
_cell.angle_gamma   90.00
#
_symmetry.space_group_name_H-M   'P 1'
#
loop_
_entity.id
_entity.type
_entity.pdbx_description
1 polymer ?
#
loop_
_entity_poly.entity_id
_entity_poly.type
_entity_poly.pdbx_seq_one_letter_code
_entity_poly.pdbx_strand_id
1 'polypeptide(L)'
;MLPQLIEIVGKINVASTACVHEFSRFFWRLCRTFGKIFTNTKVKPQFQEILRLSEENIDAAAGNGVLTKATVPIYATGVLTCYIQEEDRKLLVGFLEDVMTMLSLSHAPLDSLKASFVELGANPAYHELLLTVLWYGVVHTSALVRCTAARMFELLVKGVHETLVAQRV
;
A
#
# COMPACT_ATOMS: atom_id res chain seq x y z
N MET A 1 -9.18 21.27 -1.87
CA MET A 1 -9.93 20.05 -2.22
C MET A 1 -9.05 18.80 -2.13
N LEU A 2 -8.10 18.55 -3.05
CA LEU A 2 -7.28 17.32 -3.00
C LEU A 2 -6.44 17.17 -1.71
N PRO A 3 -5.76 18.21 -1.18
CA PRO A 3 -5.02 18.08 0.08
C PRO A 3 -5.91 17.71 1.28
N GLN A 4 -7.12 18.29 1.35
CA GLN A 4 -8.09 18.00 2.41
C GLN A 4 -8.61 16.55 2.33
N LEU A 5 -8.82 16.03 1.12
CA LEU A 5 -9.21 14.63 0.93
C LEU A 5 -8.12 13.67 1.42
N ILE A 6 -6.85 13.97 1.14
CA ILE A 6 -5.74 13.13 1.60
C ILE A 6 -5.55 13.26 3.12
N GLU A 7 -5.78 14.45 3.68
CA GLU A 7 -5.80 14.64 5.14
C GLU A 7 -6.89 13.80 5.81
N ILE A 8 -8.09 13.71 5.23
CA ILE A 8 -9.18 12.84 5.70
C ILE A 8 -8.73 11.38 5.65
N VAL A 9 -8.11 10.95 4.55
CA VAL A 9 -7.55 9.60 4.42
C VAL A 9 -6.55 9.30 5.54
N GLY A 10 -5.71 10.27 5.90
CA GLY A 10 -4.76 10.16 7.02
C GLY A 10 -5.40 10.04 8.41
N LYS A 11 -6.73 10.19 8.54
CA LYS A 11 -7.49 10.00 9.78
C LYS A 11 -8.28 8.70 9.80
N ILE A 12 -8.36 7.99 8.67
CA ILE A 12 -9.07 6.72 8.58
C ILE A 12 -8.28 5.65 9.34
N ASN A 13 -8.98 4.90 10.19
CA ASN A 13 -8.42 3.72 10.81
C ASN A 13 -8.14 2.66 9.74
N VAL A 14 -6.88 2.27 9.61
CA VAL A 14 -6.40 1.29 8.65
C VAL A 14 -7.05 -0.09 8.82
N ALA A 15 -7.53 -0.42 10.02
CA ALA A 15 -8.28 -1.66 10.29
C ALA A 15 -9.70 -1.67 9.70
N SER A 16 -10.24 -0.50 9.31
CA SER A 16 -11.55 -0.41 8.66
C SER A 16 -11.43 -0.76 7.17
N THR A 17 -11.49 -2.05 6.86
CA THR A 17 -11.35 -2.58 5.49
C THR A 17 -12.35 -1.94 4.53
N ALA A 18 -13.60 -1.78 4.94
CA ALA A 18 -14.63 -1.12 4.13
C ALA A 18 -14.26 0.34 3.79
N CYS A 19 -13.75 1.12 4.75
CA CYS A 19 -13.32 2.49 4.49
C CYS A 19 -12.10 2.52 3.57
N VAL A 20 -11.10 1.68 3.81
CA VAL A 20 -9.92 1.58 2.95
C VAL A 20 -10.36 1.27 1.51
N HIS A 21 -11.19 0.25 1.32
CA HIS A 21 -11.69 -0.18 0.02
C HIS A 21 -12.44 0.94 -0.73
N GLU A 22 -13.41 1.59 -0.08
CA GLU A 22 -14.22 2.63 -0.72
C GLU A 22 -13.39 3.88 -1.06
N PHE A 23 -12.44 4.28 -0.20
CA PHE A 23 -11.55 5.38 -0.52
C PHE A 23 -10.55 5.02 -1.62
N SER A 24 -10.01 3.81 -1.64
CA SER A 24 -9.20 3.32 -2.76
C SER A 24 -9.96 3.39 -4.07
N ARG A 25 -11.21 2.91 -4.09
CA ARG A 25 -12.08 2.96 -5.27
C ARG A 25 -12.42 4.39 -5.68
N PHE A 26 -12.65 5.28 -4.71
CA PHE A 26 -12.86 6.70 -4.96
C PHE A 26 -11.65 7.33 -5.64
N PHE A 27 -10.44 7.16 -5.09
CA PHE A 27 -9.22 7.72 -5.68
C PHE A 27 -8.93 7.11 -7.05
N TRP A 28 -9.20 5.82 -7.24
CA TRP A 28 -9.04 5.17 -8.54
C TRP A 28 -9.96 5.79 -9.60
N ARG A 29 -11.24 6.01 -9.26
CA ARG A 29 -12.21 6.69 -10.14
C ARG A 29 -11.81 8.15 -10.38
N LEU A 30 -11.39 8.87 -9.35
CA LEU A 30 -10.95 10.25 -9.44
C LEU A 30 -9.78 10.38 -10.42
N CYS A 31 -8.73 9.57 -10.25
CA CYS A 31 -7.56 9.55 -11.11
C CYS A 31 -7.92 9.23 -12.55
N ARG A 32 -8.81 8.26 -12.80
CA ARG A 32 -9.27 7.94 -14.16
C ARG A 32 -10.15 9.02 -14.78
N THR A 33 -10.95 9.72 -13.98
CA THR A 33 -11.83 10.80 -14.45
C THR A 33 -11.01 12.00 -14.92
N PHE A 34 -9.97 12.38 -14.17
CA PHE A 34 -9.12 13.53 -14.51
C PHE A 34 -7.89 13.17 -15.36
N GLY A 35 -7.65 11.88 -15.60
CA GLY A 35 -6.63 11.39 -16.52
C GLY A 35 -5.21 11.33 -15.94
N LYS A 36 -4.30 10.76 -16.76
CA LYS A 36 -2.93 10.39 -16.35
C LYS A 36 -2.10 11.61 -15.98
N ILE A 37 -2.23 12.70 -16.73
CA ILE A 37 -1.51 13.95 -16.49
C ILE A 37 -1.85 14.50 -15.10
N PHE A 38 -3.13 14.63 -14.77
CA PHE A 38 -3.55 15.08 -13.44
C PHE A 38 -3.07 14.14 -12.33
N THR A 39 -3.18 12.83 -12.56
CA THR A 39 -2.74 11.83 -11.59
C THR A 39 -1.24 11.96 -11.28
N ASN A 40 -0.40 12.06 -12.32
CA ASN A 40 1.05 12.12 -12.16
C ASN A 40 1.56 13.47 -11.66
N THR A 41 0.88 14.58 -12.00
CA THR A 41 1.36 15.93 -11.68
C THR A 41 0.72 16.53 -10.42
N LYS A 42 -0.41 15.98 -9.96
CA LYS A 42 -1.15 16.51 -8.80
C LYS A 42 -1.37 15.46 -7.73
N VAL A 43 -1.88 14.28 -8.08
CA VAL A 43 -2.29 13.29 -7.08
C VAL A 43 -1.09 12.56 -6.48
N LYS A 44 -0.25 11.93 -7.30
CA LYS A 44 0.94 11.21 -6.82
C LYS A 44 1.86 12.09 -5.96
N PRO A 45 2.22 13.33 -6.38
CA PRO A 45 3.09 14.19 -5.59
C PRO A 45 2.51 14.53 -4.21
N GLN A 46 1.20 14.76 -4.08
CA GLN A 46 0.60 15.08 -2.77
C GLN A 46 0.60 13.90 -1.80
N PHE A 47 0.34 12.68 -2.29
CA PHE A 47 0.50 11.49 -1.46
C PHE A 47 1.96 11.29 -1.05
N GLN A 48 2.89 11.45 -1.98
CA GLN A 48 4.33 11.31 -1.71
C GLN A 48 4.83 12.35 -0.70
N GLU A 49 4.39 13.60 -0.79
CA GLU A 49 4.73 14.67 0.16
C GLU A 49 4.27 14.30 1.58
N ILE A 50 3.02 13.86 1.74
CA ILE A 50 2.48 13.46 3.04
C ILE A 50 3.18 12.22 3.62
N LEU A 51 3.59 11.29 2.75
CA LEU A 51 4.34 10.11 3.15
C LEU A 51 5.80 10.46 3.52
N ARG A 52 6.46 11.37 2.78
CA ARG A 52 7.81 11.87 3.07
C ARG A 52 7.88 12.72 4.34
N LEU A 53 6.93 13.61 4.56
CA LEU A 53 6.86 14.45 5.78
C LEU A 53 6.72 13.61 7.07
N SER A 54 6.38 12.34 6.95
CA SER A 54 6.32 11.41 8.08
C SER A 54 7.63 10.68 8.37
N GLU A 55 8.55 10.61 7.40
CA GLU A 55 9.90 10.06 7.58
C GLU A 55 10.76 10.93 8.50
N GLU A 56 10.58 12.27 8.44
CA GLU A 56 11.28 13.22 9.31
C GLU A 56 10.75 13.23 10.76
N ASN A 57 9.62 12.58 11.04
CA ASN A 57 8.95 12.56 12.35
C ASN A 57 8.90 11.16 13.00
N ILE A 58 9.78 10.24 12.60
CA ILE A 58 9.86 8.91 13.22
C ILE A 58 10.58 9.03 14.58
N ASP A 59 9.91 9.65 15.55
CA ASP A 59 10.17 9.33 16.95
C ASP A 59 9.72 7.89 17.16
N ALA A 60 10.71 6.99 17.19
CA ALA A 60 10.61 5.53 17.20
C ALA A 60 9.79 4.91 18.38
N ALA A 61 9.06 5.71 19.15
CA ALA A 61 8.29 5.29 20.32
C ALA A 61 6.77 5.37 20.15
N ALA A 62 6.25 6.10 19.15
CA ALA A 62 4.81 6.24 18.94
C ALA A 62 4.43 5.66 17.57
N GLY A 63 3.77 4.50 17.53
CA GLY A 63 3.30 3.80 16.32
C GLY A 63 2.23 4.54 15.49
N ASN A 64 2.32 5.86 15.38
CA ASN A 64 1.33 6.79 14.84
C ASN A 64 1.80 7.53 13.57
N GLY A 65 2.94 7.11 13.00
CA GLY A 65 3.46 7.64 11.73
C GLY A 65 2.47 7.44 10.59
N VAL A 66 2.45 8.33 9.60
CA VAL A 66 1.52 8.25 8.44
C VAL A 66 1.64 6.91 7.71
N LEU A 67 2.82 6.29 7.75
CA LEU A 67 3.08 4.96 7.19
C LEU A 67 2.27 3.84 7.86
N THR A 68 1.71 4.01 9.06
CA THR A 68 0.85 3.02 9.73
C THR A 68 -0.64 3.24 9.46
N LYS A 69 -1.00 4.25 8.66
CA LYS A 69 -2.39 4.67 8.42
C LYS A 69 -2.92 4.21 7.07
N ALA A 70 -4.22 4.46 6.85
CA ALA A 70 -4.92 4.12 5.61
C ALA A 70 -4.38 4.84 4.36
N THR A 71 -3.57 5.89 4.52
CA THR A 71 -2.91 6.59 3.41
C THR A 71 -2.08 5.67 2.53
N VAL A 72 -1.35 4.73 3.14
CA VAL A 72 -0.51 3.76 2.40
C VAL A 72 -1.33 2.83 1.51
N PRO A 73 -2.32 2.06 2.03
CA PRO A 73 -3.12 1.18 1.17
C PRO A 73 -3.95 1.96 0.15
N ILE A 74 -4.49 3.14 0.49
CA ILE A 74 -5.25 3.95 -0.47
C ILE A 74 -4.36 4.49 -1.59
N TYR A 75 -3.12 4.89 -1.28
CA TYR A 75 -2.18 5.31 -2.30
C TYR A 75 -1.77 4.13 -3.21
N ALA A 76 -1.37 3.01 -2.62
CA ALA A 76 -0.96 1.82 -3.35
C ALA A 76 -2.09 1.31 -4.26
N THR A 77 -3.27 1.11 -3.72
CA THR A 77 -4.38 0.41 -4.39
C THR A 77 -5.32 1.33 -5.16
N GLY A 78 -5.43 2.59 -4.75
CA GLY A 78 -6.32 3.58 -5.37
C GLY A 78 -5.63 4.49 -6.36
N VAL A 79 -4.33 4.79 -6.20
CA VAL A 79 -3.63 5.76 -7.07
C VAL A 79 -2.61 5.07 -7.97
N LEU A 80 -1.72 4.25 -7.42
CA LEU A 80 -0.63 3.64 -8.19
C LEU A 80 -1.10 2.55 -9.18
N THR A 81 -2.27 1.96 -8.94
CA THR A 81 -2.89 0.94 -9.82
C THR A 81 -3.69 1.53 -10.99
N CYS A 82 -3.85 2.85 -11.11
CA CYS A 82 -4.84 3.45 -12.02
C CYS A 82 -4.63 3.14 -13.51
N TYR A 83 -3.37 3.07 -13.95
CA TYR A 83 -3.01 2.98 -15.38
C TYR A 83 -2.33 1.66 -15.76
N ILE A 84 -1.84 0.89 -14.78
CA ILE A 84 -1.29 -0.47 -14.91
C ILE A 84 -0.23 -0.59 -16.03
N GLN A 85 0.52 0.48 -16.33
CA GLN A 85 1.67 0.40 -17.24
C GLN A 85 2.89 -0.14 -16.52
N GLU A 86 3.92 -0.58 -17.26
CA GLU A 86 5.13 -1.15 -16.68
C GLU A 86 5.81 -0.18 -15.70
N GLU A 87 5.86 1.11 -16.03
CA GLU A 87 6.37 2.17 -15.16
C GLU A 87 5.56 2.30 -13.85
N ASP A 88 4.22 2.24 -13.94
CA ASP A 88 3.35 2.32 -12.76
C ASP A 88 3.51 1.08 -11.87
N ARG A 89 3.71 -0.10 -12.48
CA ARG A 89 4.02 -1.34 -11.75
C ARG A 89 5.36 -1.25 -11.03
N LYS A 90 6.41 -0.76 -11.68
CA LYS A 90 7.73 -0.53 -11.06
C LYS A 90 7.63 0.44 -9.89
N LEU A 91 6.87 1.52 -10.06
CA LEU A 91 6.62 2.49 -8.99
C LEU A 91 5.88 1.85 -7.80
N LEU A 92 4.86 1.02 -8.05
CA LEU A 92 4.15 0.32 -6.99
C LEU A 92 5.04 -0.70 -6.26
N VAL A 93 5.89 -1.44 -6.99
CA VAL A 93 6.86 -2.38 -6.40
C VAL A 93 7.80 -1.64 -5.47
N GLY A 94 8.48 -0.59 -5.97
CA GLY A 94 9.43 0.19 -5.17
C GLY A 94 8.75 0.83 -3.95
N PHE A 95 7.54 1.37 -4.12
CA PHE A 95 6.78 1.92 -3.00
C PHE A 95 6.49 0.88 -1.90
N LEU A 96 6.03 -0.32 -2.26
CA LEU A 96 5.73 -1.36 -1.27
C LEU A 96 7.00 -1.93 -0.62
N GLU A 97 8.11 -2.01 -1.37
CA GLU A 97 9.43 -2.37 -0.85
C GLU A 97 9.91 -1.37 0.20
N ASP A 98 9.83 -0.07 -0.11
CA ASP A 98 10.22 1.01 0.80
C ASP A 98 9.38 0.99 2.08
N VAL A 99 8.05 0.87 1.96
CA VAL A 99 7.14 0.78 3.11
C VAL A 99 7.46 -0.44 3.97
N MET A 100 7.65 -1.62 3.35
CA MET A 100 8.00 -2.83 4.08
C MET A 100 9.32 -2.67 4.83
N THR A 101 10.33 -2.10 4.18
CA THR A 101 11.65 -1.86 4.77
C THR A 101 11.55 -0.89 5.94
N MET A 102 10.92 0.27 5.74
CA MET A 102 10.78 1.30 6.77
C MET A 102 10.00 0.80 7.99
N LEU A 103 8.85 0.17 7.80
CA LEU A 103 8.06 -0.36 8.93
C LEU A 103 8.81 -1.46 9.69
N SER A 104 9.55 -2.32 8.97
CA SER A 104 10.34 -3.38 9.59
C SER A 104 11.49 -2.84 10.44
N LEU A 105 12.22 -1.85 9.92
CA LEU A 105 13.40 -1.29 10.60
C LEU A 105 13.02 -0.33 11.74
N SER A 106 11.86 0.32 11.65
CA SER A 106 11.34 1.19 12.71
C SER A 106 10.53 0.44 13.78
N HIS A 107 10.35 -0.88 13.63
CA HIS A 107 9.46 -1.69 14.49
C HIS A 107 8.02 -1.16 14.56
N ALA A 108 7.58 -0.45 13.52
CA ALA A 108 6.23 0.11 13.46
C ALA A 108 5.19 -0.98 13.15
N PRO A 109 3.91 -0.77 13.55
CA PRO A 109 2.81 -1.64 13.15
C PRO A 109 2.73 -1.87 11.64
N LEU A 110 2.47 -3.12 11.24
CA LEU A 110 2.45 -3.53 9.84
C LEU A 110 1.07 -3.40 9.18
N ASP A 111 0.06 -2.86 9.87
CA ASP A 111 -1.35 -2.95 9.47
C ASP A 111 -1.64 -2.27 8.12
N SER A 112 -0.94 -1.18 7.81
CA SER A 112 -1.01 -0.52 6.50
C SER A 112 -0.46 -1.35 5.35
N LEU A 113 0.68 -2.03 5.57
CA LEU A 113 1.25 -2.94 4.60
C LEU A 113 0.34 -4.16 4.41
N LYS A 114 -0.18 -4.72 5.50
CA LYS A 114 -1.16 -5.83 5.46
C LYS A 114 -2.39 -5.45 4.65
N ALA A 115 -2.99 -4.29 4.95
CA ALA A 115 -4.16 -3.79 4.22
C ALA A 115 -3.85 -3.63 2.71
N SER A 116 -2.66 -3.14 2.37
CA SER A 116 -2.23 -3.01 0.96
C SER A 116 -2.14 -4.38 0.27
N PHE A 117 -1.55 -5.38 0.94
CA PHE A 117 -1.43 -6.74 0.42
C PHE A 117 -2.78 -7.43 0.27
N VAL A 118 -3.70 -7.24 1.21
CA VAL A 118 -5.06 -7.79 1.13
C VAL A 118 -5.83 -7.20 -0.04
N GLU A 119 -5.86 -5.86 -0.17
CA GLU A 119 -6.57 -5.18 -1.26
C GLU A 119 -6.00 -5.53 -2.65
N LEU A 120 -4.67 -5.51 -2.80
CA LEU A 120 -4.02 -5.89 -4.07
C LEU A 120 -4.17 -7.39 -4.34
N GLY A 121 -4.04 -8.23 -3.32
CA GLY A 121 -4.10 -9.69 -3.40
C GLY A 121 -5.48 -10.23 -3.76
N ALA A 122 -6.55 -9.44 -3.57
CA ALA A 122 -7.88 -9.78 -4.05
C ALA A 122 -7.98 -9.84 -5.59
N ASN A 123 -7.02 -9.26 -6.32
CA ASN A 123 -6.96 -9.30 -7.77
C ASN A 123 -5.73 -10.08 -8.26
N PRO A 124 -5.93 -11.23 -8.95
CA PRO A 124 -4.83 -12.06 -9.47
C PRO A 124 -3.82 -11.33 -10.36
N ALA A 125 -4.22 -10.23 -11.01
CA ALA A 125 -3.33 -9.42 -11.86
C ALA A 125 -2.16 -8.75 -11.09
N TYR A 126 -2.20 -8.76 -9.75
CA TYR A 126 -1.15 -8.23 -8.89
C TYR A 126 -0.37 -9.31 -8.15
N HIS A 127 -0.72 -10.61 -8.25
CA HIS A 127 -0.03 -11.67 -7.51
C HIS A 127 1.47 -11.72 -7.84
N GLU A 128 1.83 -11.70 -9.14
CA GLU A 128 3.24 -11.64 -9.58
C GLU A 128 3.97 -10.40 -9.06
N LEU A 129 3.27 -9.26 -9.01
CA LEU A 129 3.83 -8.02 -8.49
C LEU A 129 4.11 -8.13 -6.99
N LEU A 130 3.16 -8.68 -6.22
CA LEU A 130 3.32 -8.90 -4.78
C LEU A 130 4.42 -9.93 -4.49
N LEU A 131 4.53 -11.00 -5.28
CA LEU A 131 5.63 -11.95 -5.18
C LEU A 131 6.98 -11.30 -5.45
N THR A 132 7.05 -10.37 -6.40
CA THR A 132 8.25 -9.57 -6.67
C THR A 132 8.65 -8.72 -5.46
N VAL A 133 7.69 -8.01 -4.83
CA VAL A 133 7.94 -7.25 -3.59
C VAL A 133 8.43 -8.16 -2.46
N LEU A 134 7.80 -9.32 -2.28
CA LEU A 134 8.18 -10.29 -1.25
C LEU A 134 9.58 -10.85 -1.49
N TRP A 135 9.97 -11.08 -2.75
CA TRP A 135 11.30 -11.54 -3.09
C TRP A 135 12.38 -10.57 -2.62
N TYR A 136 12.22 -9.26 -2.87
CA TYR A 136 13.13 -8.24 -2.34
C TYR A 136 13.26 -8.33 -0.82
N GLY A 137 12.14 -8.49 -0.12
CA GLY A 137 12.13 -8.65 1.33
C GLY A 137 12.83 -9.92 1.82
N VAL A 138 12.67 -11.05 1.13
CA VAL A 138 13.30 -12.35 1.47
C VAL A 138 14.81 -12.32 1.29
N VAL A 139 15.32 -11.64 0.27
CA VAL A 139 16.77 -11.53 0.01
C VAL A 139 17.41 -10.34 0.71
N HIS A 140 16.65 -9.54 1.45
CA HIS A 140 17.13 -8.36 2.14
C HIS A 140 18.17 -8.71 3.23
N THR A 141 19.15 -7.83 3.45
CA THR A 141 20.26 -8.04 4.40
C THR A 141 19.80 -8.07 5.86
N SER A 142 18.85 -7.21 6.23
CA SER A 142 18.24 -7.17 7.56
C SER A 142 17.29 -8.36 7.79
N ALA A 143 17.49 -9.07 8.91
CA ALA A 143 16.61 -10.16 9.35
C ALA A 143 15.17 -9.69 9.65
N LEU A 144 15.00 -8.45 10.11
CA LEU A 144 13.67 -7.90 10.41
C LEU A 144 12.81 -7.79 9.15
N VAL A 145 13.40 -7.30 8.06
CA VAL A 145 12.72 -7.18 6.76
C VAL A 145 12.35 -8.57 6.22
N ARG A 146 13.27 -9.55 6.33
CA ARG A 146 12.98 -10.94 5.94
C ARG A 146 11.81 -11.54 6.74
N CYS A 147 11.75 -11.30 8.05
CA CYS A 147 10.64 -11.74 8.90
C CYS A 147 9.31 -11.08 8.49
N THR A 148 9.31 -9.79 8.16
CA THR A 148 8.12 -9.10 7.66
C THR A 148 7.66 -9.67 6.33
N ALA A 149 8.58 -9.91 5.40
CA ALA A 149 8.28 -10.53 4.11
C ALA A 149 7.62 -11.91 4.30
N ALA A 150 8.15 -12.75 5.19
CA ALA A 150 7.54 -14.04 5.51
C ALA A 150 6.10 -13.92 6.03
N ARG A 151 5.82 -12.94 6.90
CA ARG A 151 4.47 -12.65 7.41
C ARG A 151 3.53 -12.16 6.31
N MET A 152 4.00 -11.33 5.38
CA MET A 152 3.19 -10.87 4.25
C MET A 152 2.95 -12.00 3.23
N PHE A 153 3.91 -12.91 3.07
CA PHE A 153 3.77 -14.10 2.24
C PHE A 153 2.64 -15.01 2.76
N GLU A 154 2.59 -15.22 4.08
CA GLU A 154 1.50 -15.98 4.72
C GLU A 154 0.12 -15.38 4.41
N LEU A 155 -0.01 -14.04 4.44
CA LEU A 155 -1.25 -13.35 4.11
C LEU A 155 -1.67 -13.55 2.65
N LEU A 156 -0.71 -13.44 1.72
CA LEU A 156 -0.98 -13.62 0.29
C LEU A 156 -1.50 -15.04 0.01
N VAL A 157 -0.86 -16.07 0.60
CA VAL A 157 -1.27 -17.47 0.41
C VAL A 157 -2.67 -17.74 0.98
N LYS A 158 -3.00 -17.19 2.16
CA LYS A 158 -4.34 -17.33 2.75
C LYS A 158 -5.43 -16.69 1.87
N GLY A 159 -5.17 -15.50 1.33
CA GLY A 159 -6.11 -14.82 0.44
C GLY A 159 -6.37 -15.58 -0.88
N VAL A 160 -5.35 -16.24 -1.44
CA VAL A 160 -5.51 -17.11 -2.63
C VAL A 160 -6.42 -18.30 -2.31
N HIS A 161 -6.27 -18.93 -1.14
CA HIS A 161 -7.11 -20.06 -0.77
C HIS A 161 -8.59 -19.64 -0.61
N GLU A 162 -8.86 -18.51 0.02
CA GLU A 162 -10.24 -18.00 0.20
C GLU A 162 -10.93 -17.68 -1.13
N THR A 163 -10.21 -17.08 -2.09
CA THR A 163 -10.76 -16.77 -3.42
C THR A 163 -11.09 -18.03 -4.22
N LEU A 164 -10.28 -19.09 -4.13
CA LEU A 164 -10.57 -20.39 -4.76
C LEU A 164 -11.80 -21.07 -4.15
N VAL A 165 -12.03 -20.91 -2.84
CA VAL A 165 -13.24 -21.42 -2.18
C VAL A 165 -14.47 -20.63 -2.61
N ALA A 166 -14.38 -19.30 -2.66
CA ALA A 166 -15.50 -18.44 -3.07
C ALA A 166 -15.96 -18.67 -4.52
N GLN A 167 -15.07 -19.12 -5.42
CA GLN A 167 -15.45 -19.49 -6.79
C GLN A 167 -16.22 -20.82 -6.91
N ARG A 168 -16.31 -21.60 -5.83
CA ARG A 168 -16.93 -22.94 -5.82
C ARG A 168 -18.27 -23.01 -5.07
N VAL A 169 -18.74 -21.90 -4.50
CA VAL A 169 -20.02 -21.76 -3.78
C VAL A 169 -20.94 -20.87 -4.61
#